data_AF-A0A962C117-F1
#
_entry.id   AF-A0A962C117-F1
#
_cell.length_a   1.000
_cell.length_b   1.000
_cell.length_c   1.000
_cell.angle_alpha   90.00
_cell.angle_beta   90.00
_cell.angle_gamma   90.00
#
_symmetry.space_group_name_H-M   'P 1'
#
loop_
_entity.id
_entity.type
_entity.pdbx_description
1 polymer ?
#
loop_
_entity_poly.entity_id
_entity_poly.type
_entity_poly.pdbx_seq_one_letter_code
_entity_poly.pdbx_strand_id
1 'polypeptide(L)'
;MSRSIITSLLLAGVLAVLAWPMGSRAADMTQTITLKPGWNAIFVTVQPDQPEIAQVFSGIPVRSVWRWIPGSNSAQFIRNPEDGLANIEGWFAWFPEPRPDAVLTNLFTVDANTAYLVRLPDDAATQQLVISGSPRYSPIVWRPDEFTLTGLPVALSNAPTFAEFFSRSPAHQAQPIYRLDNTDGRWKPVAGSTPINANESYWFFTKGNSRYQGRMDLVLDQGESLEFGRTFDQMRFVLRNLSGTDGSFQLERLGGDQVPLSIRVEDEETHEVGWPDLPNVEVLPAPAGKDVFVTIGIKRAQFIHDRMEEMVAVTDENGQRIVLYVGGNAALAGALSRPAGVTAKAGGDNPVALAGLWIGTVKINKVSEAQQAGTEPKSVGQTFDQRVLIHVNAQGQARLLKDVIQMWEDGTMQPSALDPTYNEVATPGRYVLLTNKNLIGLYSGVAGRDGKAVGLRYSTVAYDFDGELLDFAGVFGPGGALSTTIVVSPTLPTNPFLHRYHPDHDNKDEHFLNYQEEAYQVVRNMQFIFTTDDPDAPAGVTQPGWGDSTLGGTFNESITGLHRNTIFTSGTFRLQRASTVTVLNQ
;
A
#
# COMPACT_ATOMS: atom_id res chain seq x y z
N MET A 1 37.91 71.79 -1.31
CA MET A 1 37.39 71.98 -2.67
C MET A 1 37.50 70.66 -3.44
N SER A 2 36.36 70.06 -3.79
CA SER A 2 36.05 69.33 -5.04
C SER A 2 36.88 68.10 -5.51
N ARG A 3 36.13 67.01 -5.79
CA ARG A 3 36.36 65.83 -6.70
C ARG A 3 37.18 64.66 -6.13
N SER A 4 36.58 63.50 -5.79
CA SER A 4 36.01 62.40 -6.62
C SER A 4 37.08 61.55 -7.32
N ILE A 5 37.16 60.25 -6.95
CA ILE A 5 37.48 59.01 -7.70
C ILE A 5 37.36 57.86 -6.67
N ILE A 6 36.23 57.12 -6.65
CA ILE A 6 36.08 55.73 -7.12
C ILE A 6 37.15 54.77 -6.59
N THR A 7 36.79 53.97 -5.58
CA THR A 7 37.52 52.73 -5.23
C THR A 7 36.53 51.58 -5.09
N SER A 8 36.84 50.53 -5.83
CA SER A 8 36.10 49.31 -6.10
C SER A 8 35.85 48.46 -4.85
N LEU A 9 34.60 48.04 -4.61
CA LEU A 9 34.31 46.85 -3.81
C LEU A 9 33.89 45.71 -4.74
N LEU A 10 34.68 44.64 -4.71
CA LEU A 10 34.37 43.36 -5.33
C LEU A 10 33.07 42.79 -4.74
N LEU A 11 32.07 42.61 -5.59
CA LEU A 11 30.87 41.87 -5.27
C LEU A 11 31.13 40.38 -5.56
N ALA A 12 31.46 39.62 -4.52
CA ALA A 12 31.43 38.16 -4.57
C ALA A 12 29.97 37.69 -4.58
N GLY A 13 29.42 37.50 -5.78
CA GLY A 13 28.12 36.88 -5.97
C GLY A 13 28.21 35.39 -5.62
N VAL A 14 27.72 35.03 -4.43
CA VAL A 14 27.45 33.63 -4.07
C VAL A 14 26.24 33.19 -4.88
N LEU A 15 26.49 32.40 -5.91
CA LEU A 15 25.48 31.69 -6.69
C LEU A 15 24.89 30.59 -5.77
N ALA A 16 23.80 30.91 -5.08
CA ALA A 16 23.00 29.91 -4.38
C ALA A 16 22.32 29.03 -5.43
N VAL A 17 22.96 27.90 -5.76
CA VAL A 17 22.31 26.81 -6.48
C VAL A 17 21.18 26.32 -5.58
N LEU A 18 19.95 26.67 -5.96
CA LEU A 18 18.73 26.03 -5.48
C LEU A 18 18.81 24.56 -5.86
N ALA A 19 19.38 23.74 -4.97
CA ALA A 19 19.20 22.31 -5.01
C ALA A 19 17.72 22.07 -4.70
N TRP A 20 16.90 21.95 -5.74
CA TRP A 20 15.61 21.30 -5.59
C TRP A 20 15.87 19.90 -5.00
N PRO A 21 15.08 19.46 -4.00
CA PRO A 21 15.16 18.08 -3.57
C PRO A 21 14.87 17.23 -4.81
N MET A 22 15.89 16.52 -5.31
CA MET A 22 15.66 15.44 -6.25
C MET A 22 14.77 14.46 -5.49
N GLY A 23 13.50 14.35 -5.90
CA GLY A 23 12.67 13.24 -5.47
C GLY A 23 13.42 11.94 -5.74
N SER A 24 13.26 10.95 -4.85
CA SER A 24 13.73 9.60 -5.10
C SER A 24 13.30 9.18 -6.50
N ARG A 25 14.25 8.71 -7.32
CA ARG A 25 13.92 8.13 -8.62
C ARG A 25 13.08 6.89 -8.37
N ALA A 26 12.18 6.58 -9.30
CA ALA A 26 11.45 5.32 -9.29
C ALA A 26 12.45 4.15 -9.25
N ALA A 27 12.00 2.97 -8.82
CA ALA A 27 12.78 1.76 -9.03
C ALA A 27 12.87 1.50 -10.55
N ASP A 28 13.90 2.05 -11.17
CA ASP A 28 14.06 2.05 -12.63
C ASP A 28 14.57 0.67 -13.10
N MET A 29 13.73 -0.08 -13.81
CA MET A 29 14.16 -1.25 -14.59
C MET A 29 14.66 -0.78 -15.94
N THR A 30 15.74 -1.38 -16.44
CA THR A 30 16.19 -1.16 -17.82
C THR A 30 15.99 -2.41 -18.66
N GLN A 31 15.20 -2.30 -19.72
CA GLN A 31 15.07 -3.32 -20.77
C GLN A 31 15.92 -2.92 -21.97
N THR A 32 16.78 -3.83 -22.44
CA THR A 32 17.57 -3.62 -23.67
C THR A 32 17.12 -4.59 -24.76
N ILE A 33 16.70 -4.07 -25.90
CA ILE A 33 16.22 -4.83 -27.06
C ILE A 33 17.10 -4.53 -28.27
N THR A 34 17.65 -5.59 -28.87
CA THR A 34 18.44 -5.46 -30.10
C THR A 34 17.54 -5.39 -31.33
N LEU A 35 17.61 -4.29 -32.07
CA LEU A 35 16.87 -4.06 -33.32
C LEU A 35 17.77 -4.30 -34.53
N LYS A 36 17.33 -5.12 -35.46
CA LYS A 36 18.01 -5.44 -36.72
C LYS A 36 17.43 -4.62 -37.89
N PRO A 37 18.15 -4.50 -39.02
CA PRO A 37 17.61 -3.89 -40.23
C PRO A 37 16.32 -4.60 -40.67
N GLY A 38 15.40 -3.85 -41.28
CA GLY A 38 14.08 -4.37 -41.66
C GLY A 38 13.10 -4.44 -40.48
N TRP A 39 12.21 -5.43 -40.49
CA TRP A 39 11.14 -5.56 -39.50
C TRP A 39 11.57 -6.32 -38.24
N ASN A 40 11.17 -5.83 -37.07
CA ASN A 40 11.42 -6.43 -35.76
C ASN A 40 10.11 -6.59 -35.00
N ALA A 41 9.81 -7.80 -34.53
CA ALA A 41 8.71 -8.05 -33.60
C ALA A 41 9.25 -8.06 -32.17
N ILE A 42 9.01 -6.98 -31.43
CA ILE A 42 9.52 -6.80 -30.07
C ILE A 42 8.41 -6.95 -29.03
N PHE A 43 8.80 -7.27 -27.80
CA PHE A 43 7.91 -7.25 -26.65
C PHE A 43 8.50 -6.35 -25.56
N VAL A 44 7.74 -5.33 -25.17
CA VAL A 44 8.13 -4.36 -24.15
C VAL A 44 7.57 -4.81 -22.81
N THR A 45 8.42 -5.02 -21.81
CA THR A 45 8.02 -5.53 -20.48
C THR A 45 7.97 -4.44 -19.41
N VAL A 46 8.66 -3.32 -19.64
CA VAL A 46 8.70 -2.15 -18.74
C VAL A 46 7.74 -1.07 -19.22
N GLN A 47 7.09 -0.36 -18.29
CA GLN A 47 6.40 0.88 -18.59
C GLN A 47 7.46 1.98 -18.70
N PRO A 48 7.67 2.60 -19.87
CA PRO A 48 8.67 3.64 -20.00
C PRO A 48 8.35 4.86 -19.15
N ASP A 49 9.38 5.49 -18.56
CA ASP A 49 9.24 6.75 -17.83
C ASP A 49 8.76 7.89 -18.74
N GLN A 50 9.24 7.86 -19.98
CA GLN A 50 8.79 8.73 -21.07
C GLN A 50 8.12 7.86 -22.14
N PRO A 51 6.79 7.70 -22.08
CA PRO A 51 6.10 6.74 -22.93
C PRO A 51 5.93 7.23 -24.37
N GLU A 52 6.20 8.50 -24.71
CA GLU A 52 6.04 8.97 -26.07
C GLU A 52 6.98 8.20 -27.02
N ILE A 53 6.45 7.64 -28.11
CA ILE A 53 7.23 6.82 -29.06
C ILE A 53 8.44 7.60 -29.59
N ALA A 54 8.28 8.89 -29.86
CA ALA A 54 9.38 9.74 -30.33
C ALA A 54 10.54 9.84 -29.32
N GLN A 55 10.26 9.78 -28.01
CA GLN A 55 11.28 9.77 -26.96
C GLN A 55 11.90 8.38 -26.80
N VAL A 56 11.07 7.33 -26.75
CA VAL A 56 11.53 5.94 -26.62
C VAL A 56 12.50 5.54 -27.73
N PHE A 57 12.22 5.95 -28.97
CA PHE A 57 13.06 5.65 -30.14
C PHE A 57 14.01 6.79 -30.53
N SER A 58 14.23 7.76 -29.63
CA SER A 58 15.13 8.89 -29.90
C SER A 58 16.54 8.41 -30.27
N GLY A 59 17.08 8.95 -31.35
CA GLY A 59 18.40 8.56 -31.88
C GLY A 59 18.44 7.23 -32.66
N ILE A 60 17.33 6.49 -32.74
CA ILE A 60 17.21 5.28 -33.56
C ILE A 60 16.56 5.66 -34.90
N PRO A 61 17.14 5.27 -36.06
CA PRO A 61 16.59 5.59 -37.36
C PRO A 61 15.37 4.71 -37.66
N VAL A 62 14.26 4.90 -36.97
CA VAL A 62 13.03 4.12 -37.18
C VAL A 62 12.29 4.62 -38.42
N ARG A 63 11.72 3.71 -39.21
CA ARG A 63 10.80 4.03 -40.33
C ARG A 63 9.36 4.10 -39.87
N SER A 64 8.95 3.16 -39.03
CA SER A 64 7.60 3.10 -38.48
C SER A 64 7.54 2.16 -37.28
N VAL A 65 6.68 2.47 -36.31
CA VAL A 65 6.33 1.59 -35.17
C VAL A 65 4.85 1.26 -35.26
N TRP A 66 4.50 0.00 -35.05
CA TRP A 66 3.13 -0.49 -35.16
C TRP A 66 2.72 -1.27 -33.94
N ARG A 67 1.46 -1.12 -33.53
CA ARG A 67 0.82 -1.89 -32.47
C ARG A 67 -0.46 -2.51 -32.99
N TRP A 68 -0.66 -3.79 -32.66
CA TRP A 68 -1.92 -4.47 -32.90
C TRP A 68 -2.86 -4.24 -31.73
N ILE A 69 -3.97 -3.53 -31.98
CA ILE A 69 -5.07 -3.28 -31.06
C ILE A 69 -6.36 -3.79 -31.73
N PRO A 70 -6.64 -5.10 -31.64
CA PRO A 70 -7.77 -5.68 -32.35
C PRO A 70 -9.11 -5.17 -31.82
N GLY A 71 -10.03 -4.82 -32.72
CA GLY A 71 -11.42 -4.49 -32.40
C GLY A 71 -12.25 -5.69 -31.94
N SER A 72 -13.57 -5.50 -31.85
CA SER A 72 -14.55 -6.55 -31.52
C SER A 72 -14.85 -7.51 -32.69
N ASN A 73 -14.37 -7.20 -33.89
CA ASN A 73 -14.51 -8.05 -35.07
C ASN A 73 -13.29 -8.98 -35.22
N SER A 74 -13.51 -10.13 -35.86
CA SER A 74 -12.57 -11.26 -35.90
C SER A 74 -11.18 -10.92 -36.44
N ALA A 75 -10.16 -11.56 -35.86
CA ALA A 75 -8.76 -11.34 -36.22
C ALA A 75 -8.46 -11.69 -37.69
N GLN A 76 -7.89 -10.75 -38.45
CA GLN A 76 -7.25 -11.07 -39.73
C GLN A 76 -5.78 -11.42 -39.45
N PHE A 77 -5.43 -12.71 -39.51
CA PHE A 77 -4.04 -13.16 -39.49
C PHE A 77 -3.29 -12.57 -40.70
N ILE A 78 -2.17 -11.88 -40.46
CA ILE A 78 -1.38 -11.22 -41.50
C ILE A 78 -0.12 -12.02 -41.77
N ARG A 79 0.10 -12.40 -43.03
CA ARG A 79 1.29 -13.14 -43.45
C ARG A 79 2.50 -12.25 -43.69
N ASN A 80 2.29 -11.04 -44.21
CA ASN A 80 3.33 -10.08 -44.57
C ASN A 80 2.94 -8.65 -44.16
N PRO A 81 3.64 -8.00 -43.21
CA PRO A 81 3.45 -6.60 -42.85
C PRO A 81 3.59 -5.62 -44.03
N GLU A 82 4.36 -5.98 -45.06
CA GLU A 82 4.56 -5.13 -46.23
C GLU A 82 3.33 -5.03 -47.15
N ASP A 83 2.33 -5.89 -46.96
CA ASP A 83 1.08 -5.85 -47.73
C ASP A 83 0.17 -4.65 -47.35
N GLY A 84 0.58 -3.84 -46.36
CA GLY A 84 -0.01 -2.56 -46.01
C GLY A 84 -0.86 -2.59 -44.73
N LEU A 85 -0.19 -2.48 -43.58
CA LEU A 85 -0.86 -2.49 -42.26
C LEU A 85 -1.81 -1.30 -42.04
N ALA A 86 -1.58 -0.14 -42.68
CA ALA A 86 -2.42 1.06 -42.52
C ALA A 86 -3.88 0.88 -42.95
N ASN A 87 -4.15 -0.10 -43.82
CA ASN A 87 -5.49 -0.36 -44.35
C ASN A 87 -6.20 -1.51 -43.64
N ILE A 88 -5.61 -2.07 -42.58
CA ILE A 88 -6.13 -3.22 -41.85
C ILE A 88 -6.68 -2.74 -40.50
N GLU A 89 -7.96 -3.03 -40.25
CA GLU A 89 -8.63 -2.71 -38.99
C GLU A 89 -7.87 -3.32 -37.81
N GLY A 90 -7.56 -2.49 -36.81
CA GLY A 90 -6.86 -2.90 -35.58
C GLY A 90 -5.36 -2.59 -35.55
N TRP A 91 -4.74 -2.11 -36.63
CA TRP A 91 -3.36 -1.63 -36.60
C TRP A 91 -3.26 -0.14 -36.35
N PHE A 92 -2.44 0.23 -35.39
CA PHE A 92 -2.08 1.61 -35.08
C PHE A 92 -0.60 1.81 -35.35
N ALA A 93 -0.25 2.95 -35.93
CA ALA A 93 1.06 3.24 -36.47
C ALA A 93 1.59 4.59 -35.99
N TRP A 94 2.90 4.67 -35.84
CA TRP A 94 3.66 5.89 -35.67
C TRP A 94 4.71 6.01 -36.76
N PHE A 95 4.81 7.19 -37.36
CA PHE A 95 5.81 7.52 -38.38
C PHE A 95 6.59 8.77 -37.93
N PRO A 96 7.94 8.76 -38.00
CA PRO A 96 8.74 9.89 -37.52
C PRO A 96 8.60 11.14 -38.38
N GLU A 97 8.45 12.30 -37.74
CA GLU A 97 8.57 13.61 -38.39
C GLU A 97 10.01 13.89 -38.85
N PRO A 98 10.21 14.70 -39.92
CA PRO A 98 9.22 15.45 -40.71
C PRO A 98 8.74 14.69 -41.96
N ARG A 99 8.71 13.35 -41.94
CA ARG A 99 8.38 12.58 -43.15
C ARG A 99 6.91 12.79 -43.57
N PRO A 100 6.58 12.76 -44.88
CA PRO A 100 5.20 12.98 -45.34
C PRO A 100 4.17 11.97 -44.80
N ASP A 101 4.61 10.76 -44.46
CA ASP A 101 3.80 9.69 -43.86
C ASP A 101 3.47 9.94 -42.37
N ALA A 102 4.09 10.92 -41.71
CA ALA A 102 3.79 11.33 -40.33
C ALA A 102 2.30 11.65 -40.09
N VAL A 103 1.60 12.14 -41.13
CA VAL A 103 0.15 12.45 -41.10
C VAL A 103 -0.71 11.22 -40.82
N LEU A 104 -0.21 10.01 -41.08
CA LEU A 104 -0.92 8.75 -40.83
C LEU A 104 -0.76 8.23 -39.39
N THR A 105 -0.04 8.95 -38.53
CA THR A 105 0.20 8.55 -37.15
C THR A 105 -1.07 8.57 -36.32
N ASN A 106 -1.39 7.43 -35.70
CA ASN A 106 -2.49 7.26 -34.75
C ASN A 106 -2.07 6.48 -33.49
N LEU A 107 -0.78 6.11 -33.38
CA LEU A 107 -0.14 5.55 -32.19
C LEU A 107 0.85 6.58 -31.63
N PHE A 108 0.78 6.86 -30.33
CA PHE A 108 1.57 7.94 -29.72
C PHE A 108 2.45 7.46 -28.56
N THR A 109 2.09 6.36 -27.90
CA THR A 109 2.77 5.88 -26.69
C THR A 109 3.20 4.42 -26.80
N VAL A 110 4.24 4.08 -26.02
CA VAL A 110 4.66 2.71 -25.73
C VAL A 110 4.22 2.35 -24.30
N ASP A 111 3.44 1.28 -24.20
CA ASP A 111 2.99 0.67 -22.95
C ASP A 111 3.76 -0.62 -22.61
N ALA A 112 3.81 -0.95 -21.32
CA ALA A 112 4.32 -2.23 -20.82
C ALA A 112 3.50 -3.44 -21.30
N ASN A 113 4.08 -4.63 -21.19
CA ASN A 113 3.51 -5.93 -21.57
C ASN A 113 2.84 -5.94 -22.94
N THR A 114 3.41 -5.21 -23.90
CA THR A 114 2.80 -4.98 -25.20
C THR A 114 3.77 -5.34 -26.32
N ALA A 115 3.23 -5.96 -27.38
CA ALA A 115 3.97 -6.29 -28.59
C ALA A 115 3.93 -5.14 -29.61
N TYR A 116 5.08 -4.87 -30.23
CA TYR A 116 5.22 -3.86 -31.28
C TYR A 116 5.96 -4.43 -32.49
N LEU A 117 5.63 -3.94 -33.68
CA LEU A 117 6.45 -4.12 -34.88
C LEU A 117 7.23 -2.84 -35.17
N VAL A 118 8.54 -2.94 -35.20
CA VAL A 118 9.45 -1.80 -35.45
C VAL A 118 10.18 -2.03 -36.76
N ARG A 119 10.03 -1.12 -37.71
CA ARG A 119 10.76 -1.16 -38.98
C ARG A 119 11.95 -0.22 -38.93
N LEU A 120 13.16 -0.75 -39.12
CA LEU A 120 14.36 0.03 -39.44
C LEU A 120 14.57 0.08 -40.97
N PRO A 121 15.33 1.06 -41.50
CA PRO A 121 15.83 1.04 -42.87
C PRO A 121 16.58 -0.27 -43.14
N ASP A 122 16.44 -0.79 -44.36
CA ASP A 122 17.05 -2.07 -44.75
C ASP A 122 18.59 -1.97 -44.77
N ASP A 123 19.13 -0.75 -44.89
CA ASP A 123 20.55 -0.40 -44.87
C ASP A 123 21.06 0.09 -43.50
N ALA A 124 20.22 0.09 -42.47
CA ALA A 124 20.62 0.52 -41.13
C ALA A 124 21.65 -0.45 -40.51
N ALA A 125 22.41 0.02 -39.51
CA ALA A 125 23.16 -0.87 -38.61
C ALA A 125 22.23 -1.39 -37.51
N THR A 126 22.54 -2.55 -36.94
CA THR A 126 21.89 -3.06 -35.71
C THR A 126 21.94 -2.00 -34.60
N GLN A 127 20.80 -1.74 -33.96
CA GLN A 127 20.64 -0.75 -32.89
C GLN A 127 20.30 -1.42 -31.56
N GLN A 128 20.63 -0.76 -30.45
CA GLN A 128 20.17 -1.16 -29.11
C GLN A 128 19.11 -0.16 -28.66
N LEU A 129 17.87 -0.63 -28.51
CA LEU A 129 16.81 0.11 -27.87
C LEU A 129 16.92 -0.12 -26.36
N VAL A 130 17.17 0.95 -25.61
CA VAL A 130 17.27 0.93 -24.15
C VAL A 130 16.05 1.66 -23.59
N ILE A 131 15.24 0.96 -22.82
CA ILE A 131 14.00 1.48 -22.23
C ILE A 131 14.16 1.44 -20.71
N SER A 132 14.04 2.60 -20.06
CA SER A 132 14.01 2.72 -18.60
C SER A 132 12.59 2.98 -18.11
N GLY A 133 12.21 2.31 -17.02
CA GLY A 133 11.01 2.60 -16.24
C GLY A 133 10.56 1.42 -15.40
N SER A 134 9.28 1.36 -15.02
CA SER A 134 8.79 0.42 -13.99
C SER A 134 8.07 -0.80 -14.58
N PRO A 135 8.23 -2.01 -14.02
CA PRO A 135 7.44 -3.17 -14.43
C PRO A 135 5.96 -2.98 -14.03
N ARG A 136 5.06 -3.49 -14.87
CA ARG A 136 3.63 -3.65 -14.54
C ARG A 136 3.26 -5.11 -14.68
N TYR A 137 2.46 -5.64 -13.76
CA TYR A 137 1.90 -6.98 -13.94
C TYR A 137 0.57 -6.90 -14.69
N SER A 138 0.52 -7.52 -15.88
CA SER A 138 -0.72 -7.71 -16.62
C SER A 138 -0.79 -9.15 -17.14
N PRO A 139 -1.81 -9.93 -16.78
CA PRO A 139 -2.02 -11.26 -17.34
C PRO A 139 -2.20 -11.22 -18.86
N ILE A 140 -1.72 -12.25 -19.55
CA ILE A 140 -1.94 -12.43 -20.99
C ILE A 140 -3.42 -12.75 -21.23
N VAL A 141 -4.04 -11.98 -22.12
CA VAL A 141 -5.41 -12.21 -22.59
C VAL A 141 -5.37 -12.99 -23.90
N TRP A 142 -5.60 -14.30 -23.80
CA TRP A 142 -5.69 -15.18 -24.98
C TRP A 142 -7.03 -15.03 -25.68
N ARG A 143 -6.98 -14.88 -27.01
CA ARG A 143 -8.18 -14.84 -27.86
C ARG A 143 -8.58 -16.25 -28.29
N PRO A 144 -9.82 -16.71 -27.99
CA PRO A 144 -10.23 -18.07 -28.32
C PRO A 144 -10.43 -18.26 -29.82
N ASP A 145 -9.89 -19.35 -30.34
CA ASP A 145 -9.92 -19.74 -31.75
C ASP A 145 -9.33 -18.67 -32.70
N GLU A 146 -8.44 -17.83 -32.17
CA GLU A 146 -7.78 -16.74 -32.88
C GLU A 146 -6.28 -16.67 -32.55
N PHE A 147 -5.56 -15.83 -33.29
CA PHE A 147 -4.16 -15.51 -33.02
C PHE A 147 -4.04 -14.33 -32.06
N THR A 148 -3.12 -14.43 -31.11
CA THR A 148 -2.72 -13.36 -30.18
C THR A 148 -1.27 -12.98 -30.43
N LEU A 149 -0.98 -11.70 -30.69
CA LEU A 149 0.38 -11.17 -30.82
C LEU A 149 0.86 -10.71 -29.45
N THR A 150 1.79 -11.44 -28.84
CA THR A 150 2.32 -11.13 -27.51
C THR A 150 3.73 -11.71 -27.33
N GLY A 151 4.44 -11.29 -26.29
CA GLY A 151 5.60 -12.00 -25.75
C GLY A 151 5.20 -12.91 -24.57
N LEU A 152 6.19 -13.58 -23.98
CA LEU A 152 6.01 -14.49 -22.84
C LEU A 152 6.93 -14.09 -21.68
N PRO A 153 6.48 -14.23 -20.41
CA PRO A 153 7.22 -13.79 -19.22
C PRO A 153 8.32 -14.79 -18.85
N VAL A 154 9.39 -14.85 -19.64
CA VAL A 154 10.52 -15.76 -19.41
C VAL A 154 11.79 -14.99 -19.04
N ALA A 155 12.70 -15.66 -18.33
CA ALA A 155 13.99 -15.08 -17.99
C ALA A 155 14.85 -14.83 -19.24
N LEU A 156 15.74 -13.83 -19.20
CA LEU A 156 16.67 -13.53 -20.31
C LEU A 156 17.72 -14.63 -20.51
N SER A 157 18.03 -15.38 -19.45
CA SER A 157 18.91 -16.54 -19.46
C SER A 157 18.13 -17.79 -19.08
N ASN A 158 18.46 -18.94 -19.70
CA ASN A 158 17.81 -20.23 -19.43
C ASN A 158 16.28 -20.21 -19.67
N ALA A 159 15.82 -19.46 -20.66
CA ALA A 159 14.42 -19.45 -21.06
C ALA A 159 13.97 -20.86 -21.54
N PRO A 160 12.75 -21.29 -21.21
CA PRO A 160 12.21 -22.54 -21.73
C PRO A 160 11.97 -22.45 -23.23
N THR A 161 11.87 -23.61 -23.86
CA THR A 161 11.36 -23.74 -25.23
C THR A 161 9.84 -23.53 -25.27
N PHE A 162 9.29 -23.22 -26.44
CA PHE A 162 7.83 -23.11 -26.61
C PHE A 162 7.08 -24.38 -26.17
N ALA A 163 7.63 -25.56 -26.47
CA ALA A 163 7.03 -26.84 -26.09
C ALA A 163 7.01 -27.04 -24.56
N GLU A 164 8.08 -26.63 -23.86
CA GLU A 164 8.16 -26.70 -22.40
C GLU A 164 7.22 -25.69 -21.75
N PHE A 165 7.20 -24.44 -22.24
CA PHE A 165 6.33 -23.39 -21.73
C PHE A 165 4.85 -23.77 -21.89
N PHE A 166 4.42 -24.27 -23.04
CA PHE A 166 3.02 -24.67 -23.28
C PHE A 166 2.69 -26.11 -22.91
N SER A 167 3.61 -26.84 -22.26
CA SER A 167 3.45 -28.25 -21.89
C SER A 167 2.22 -28.54 -21.02
N ARG A 168 1.68 -27.52 -20.33
CA ARG A 168 0.51 -27.62 -19.46
C ARG A 168 -0.70 -26.86 -19.97
N SER A 169 -0.71 -26.51 -21.25
CA SER A 169 -1.81 -25.76 -21.88
C SER A 169 -2.42 -26.53 -23.05
N PRO A 170 -3.51 -27.30 -22.83
CA PRO A 170 -4.18 -28.04 -23.90
C PRO A 170 -4.63 -27.15 -25.08
N ALA A 171 -4.96 -25.88 -24.80
CA ALA A 171 -5.35 -24.90 -25.80
C ALA A 171 -4.20 -24.46 -26.74
N HIS A 172 -2.95 -24.62 -26.33
CA HIS A 172 -1.76 -24.17 -27.08
C HIS A 172 -0.86 -25.32 -27.55
N GLN A 173 -1.02 -26.53 -26.98
CA GLN A 173 -0.30 -27.71 -27.43
C GLN A 173 -0.60 -28.01 -28.91
N ALA A 174 0.47 -28.28 -29.66
CA ALA A 174 0.43 -28.55 -31.09
C ALA A 174 -0.28 -27.46 -31.93
N GLN A 175 -0.36 -26.23 -31.41
CA GLN A 175 -0.87 -25.09 -32.16
C GLN A 175 0.27 -24.35 -32.88
N PRO A 176 -0.01 -23.73 -34.03
CA PRO A 176 1.01 -22.99 -34.77
C PRO A 176 1.45 -21.75 -34.01
N ILE A 177 2.77 -21.52 -34.01
CA ILE A 177 3.42 -20.31 -33.49
C ILE A 177 4.19 -19.70 -34.66
N TYR A 178 4.04 -18.39 -34.87
CA TYR A 178 4.78 -17.68 -35.91
C TYR A 178 5.72 -16.64 -35.30
N ARG A 179 6.95 -16.62 -35.81
CA ARG A 179 7.98 -15.62 -35.52
C ARG A 179 8.21 -14.79 -36.77
N LEU A 180 8.44 -13.49 -36.60
CA LEU A 180 8.79 -12.62 -37.71
C LEU A 180 10.25 -12.86 -38.11
N ASP A 181 10.48 -13.12 -39.39
CA ASP A 181 11.84 -13.17 -39.93
C ASP A 181 12.26 -11.77 -40.36
N ASN A 182 13.25 -11.21 -39.68
CA ASN A 182 13.72 -9.85 -39.91
C ASN A 182 14.37 -9.67 -41.29
N THR A 183 14.81 -10.74 -41.96
CA THR A 183 15.53 -10.65 -43.25
C THR A 183 14.61 -10.42 -44.44
N ASP A 184 13.43 -11.02 -44.44
CA ASP A 184 12.44 -10.91 -45.52
C ASP A 184 11.10 -10.32 -45.05
N GLY A 185 11.00 -9.97 -43.76
CA GLY A 185 9.81 -9.36 -43.16
C GLY A 185 8.61 -10.29 -43.04
N ARG A 186 8.77 -11.62 -43.20
CA ARG A 186 7.63 -12.56 -43.24
C ARG A 186 7.48 -13.36 -41.96
N TRP A 187 6.24 -13.64 -41.59
CA TRP A 187 5.93 -14.55 -40.49
C TRP A 187 6.21 -15.99 -40.90
N LYS A 188 7.08 -16.69 -40.15
CA LYS A 188 7.46 -18.08 -40.39
C LYS A 188 7.11 -18.94 -39.17
N PRO A 189 6.66 -20.19 -39.38
CA PRO A 189 6.39 -21.10 -38.28
C PRO A 189 7.68 -21.38 -37.50
N VAL A 190 7.59 -21.39 -36.17
CA VAL A 190 8.71 -21.72 -35.29
C VAL A 190 8.48 -23.09 -34.63
N ALA A 191 9.54 -23.89 -34.53
CA ALA A 191 9.47 -25.21 -33.92
C ALA A 191 9.32 -25.11 -32.40
N GLY A 192 8.56 -26.03 -31.80
CA GLY A 192 8.34 -26.07 -30.35
C GLY A 192 9.63 -26.21 -29.53
N SER A 193 10.69 -26.81 -30.09
CA SER A 193 12.00 -26.95 -29.44
C SER A 193 12.84 -25.68 -29.45
N THR A 194 12.34 -24.58 -30.01
CA THR A 194 13.07 -23.30 -30.05
C THR A 194 12.95 -22.61 -28.68
N PRO A 195 14.06 -22.18 -28.06
CA PRO A 195 14.03 -21.34 -26.85
C PRO A 195 13.28 -20.03 -27.10
N ILE A 196 12.51 -19.59 -26.11
CA ILE A 196 11.77 -18.33 -26.17
C ILE A 196 12.73 -17.16 -25.93
N ASN A 197 12.60 -16.09 -26.71
CA ASN A 197 13.28 -14.82 -26.43
C ASN A 197 12.32 -13.87 -25.70
N ALA A 198 12.68 -13.43 -24.49
CA ALA A 198 11.84 -12.56 -23.66
C ALA A 198 11.55 -11.18 -24.28
N ASN A 199 12.42 -10.71 -25.19
CA ASN A 199 12.31 -9.40 -25.83
C ASN A 199 11.63 -9.43 -27.20
N GLU A 200 11.16 -10.60 -27.65
CA GLU A 200 10.48 -10.79 -28.93
C GLU A 200 8.98 -11.06 -28.74
N SER A 201 8.19 -10.68 -29.74
CA SER A 201 6.77 -11.03 -29.82
C SER A 201 6.49 -12.04 -30.93
N TYR A 202 5.46 -12.86 -30.72
CA TYR A 202 5.08 -13.97 -31.58
C TYR A 202 3.57 -14.01 -31.76
N TRP A 203 3.11 -14.60 -32.87
CA TRP A 203 1.71 -14.96 -33.02
C TRP A 203 1.48 -16.36 -32.48
N PHE A 204 0.62 -16.47 -31.47
CA PHE A 204 0.19 -17.73 -30.90
C PHE A 204 -1.27 -17.99 -31.26
N PHE A 205 -1.57 -19.16 -31.80
CA PHE A 205 -2.96 -19.60 -31.93
C PHE A 205 -3.44 -20.26 -30.64
N THR A 206 -4.63 -19.87 -30.18
CA THR A 206 -5.26 -20.49 -29.00
C THR A 206 -6.51 -21.25 -29.44
N LYS A 207 -6.55 -22.55 -29.20
CA LYS A 207 -7.75 -23.37 -29.44
C LYS A 207 -8.73 -23.26 -28.27
N GLY A 208 -9.91 -22.69 -28.49
CA GLY A 208 -10.90 -22.41 -27.47
C GLY A 208 -10.40 -21.43 -26.40
N ASN A 209 -11.09 -21.38 -25.25
CA ASN A 209 -10.74 -20.46 -24.17
C ASN A 209 -9.49 -20.90 -23.40
N SER A 210 -8.61 -19.96 -23.08
CA SER A 210 -7.45 -20.21 -22.22
C SER A 210 -7.17 -19.03 -21.30
N ARG A 211 -6.75 -19.33 -20.07
CA ARG A 211 -6.22 -18.35 -19.09
C ARG A 211 -4.75 -18.63 -18.76
N TYR A 212 -4.09 -19.45 -19.57
CA TYR A 212 -2.76 -19.98 -19.26
C TYR A 212 -1.70 -18.89 -19.17
N GLN A 213 -1.11 -18.67 -18.00
CA GLN A 213 -0.04 -17.66 -17.81
C GLN A 213 1.37 -18.26 -17.89
N GLY A 214 1.48 -19.60 -17.91
CA GLY A 214 2.75 -20.32 -17.85
C GLY A 214 2.67 -21.47 -16.84
N ARG A 215 3.84 -22.01 -16.45
CA ARG A 215 3.96 -23.05 -15.42
C ARG A 215 3.95 -22.45 -14.00
N MET A 216 4.19 -21.16 -13.88
CA MET A 216 3.93 -20.34 -12.70
C MET A 216 2.78 -19.37 -13.02
N ASP A 217 1.75 -19.37 -12.18
CA ASP A 217 0.65 -18.39 -12.24
C ASP A 217 0.74 -17.46 -11.03
N LEU A 218 0.76 -16.16 -11.26
CA LEU A 218 0.77 -15.15 -10.20
C LEU A 218 -0.63 -14.54 -10.11
N VAL A 219 -1.19 -14.46 -8.91
CA VAL A 219 -2.45 -13.76 -8.67
C VAL A 219 -2.23 -12.67 -7.63
N LEU A 220 -2.55 -11.43 -8.01
CA LEU A 220 -2.61 -10.30 -7.10
C LEU A 220 -4.05 -10.10 -6.62
N ASP A 221 -4.22 -9.77 -5.34
CA ASP A 221 -5.54 -9.47 -4.78
C ASP A 221 -6.13 -8.17 -5.38
N GLN A 222 -5.27 -7.19 -5.72
CA GLN A 222 -5.64 -5.94 -6.36
C GLN A 222 -4.51 -5.40 -7.24
N GLY A 223 -4.87 -4.71 -8.33
CA GLY A 223 -3.94 -3.90 -9.14
C GLY A 223 -2.95 -4.68 -10.00
N GLU A 224 -1.90 -3.97 -10.41
CA GLU A 224 -0.82 -4.44 -11.30
C GLU A 224 0.56 -4.46 -10.59
N SER A 225 0.57 -4.18 -9.29
CA SER A 225 1.76 -4.00 -8.45
C SER A 225 1.43 -4.16 -6.96
N LEU A 226 2.46 -4.21 -6.11
CA LEU A 226 2.32 -4.20 -4.65
C LEU A 226 2.49 -2.76 -4.14
N GLU A 227 1.41 -1.98 -4.15
CA GLU A 227 1.42 -0.57 -3.72
C GLU A 227 0.88 -0.38 -2.31
N PHE A 228 1.78 -0.38 -1.34
CA PHE A 228 1.47 -0.03 0.04
C PHE A 228 1.15 1.47 0.12
N GLY A 229 -0.15 1.77 0.17
CA GLY A 229 -0.67 3.10 0.48
C GLY A 229 -0.24 3.58 1.87
N ARG A 230 -0.94 4.53 2.47
CA ARG A 230 -0.58 5.03 3.82
C ARG A 230 -1.16 4.20 4.97
N THR A 231 -2.04 3.26 4.67
CA THR A 231 -2.87 2.53 5.65
C THR A 231 -2.63 1.04 5.69
N PHE A 232 -2.15 0.44 4.61
CA PHE A 232 -1.92 -1.01 4.53
C PHE A 232 -0.45 -1.30 4.82
N ASP A 233 -0.20 -2.16 5.79
CA ASP A 233 1.16 -2.54 6.18
C ASP A 233 1.55 -3.91 5.64
N GLN A 234 0.58 -4.63 5.08
CA GLN A 234 0.72 -6.00 4.62
C GLN A 234 -0.06 -6.17 3.32
N MET A 235 0.52 -6.91 2.38
CA MET A 235 -0.12 -7.32 1.14
C MET A 235 0.16 -8.79 0.89
N ARG A 236 -0.79 -9.48 0.27
CA ARG A 236 -0.67 -10.88 -0.10
C ARG A 236 -0.82 -11.05 -1.60
N PHE A 237 -0.01 -11.94 -2.16
CA PHE A 237 -0.19 -12.47 -3.50
C PHE A 237 -0.06 -13.99 -3.47
N VAL A 238 -0.57 -14.63 -4.52
CA VAL A 238 -0.58 -16.09 -4.65
C VAL A 238 0.30 -16.48 -5.83
N LEU A 239 1.17 -17.45 -5.62
CA LEU A 239 1.91 -18.13 -6.67
C LEU A 239 1.37 -19.54 -6.80
N ARG A 240 1.05 -20.00 -8.01
CA ARG A 240 0.59 -21.37 -8.25
C ARG A 240 1.59 -22.14 -9.09
N ASN A 241 1.98 -23.31 -8.63
CA ASN A 241 2.81 -24.22 -9.41
C ASN A 241 1.95 -25.10 -10.32
N LEU A 242 1.90 -24.74 -11.60
CA LEU A 242 1.19 -25.47 -12.65
C LEU A 242 2.11 -26.39 -13.46
N SER A 243 3.38 -26.57 -13.08
CA SER A 243 4.34 -27.43 -13.78
C SER A 243 3.99 -28.92 -13.71
N GLY A 244 3.23 -29.33 -12.70
CA GLY A 244 2.84 -30.71 -12.42
C GLY A 244 3.93 -31.55 -11.74
N THR A 245 5.01 -30.93 -11.29
CA THR A 245 6.05 -31.52 -10.44
C THR A 245 6.34 -30.58 -9.28
N ASP A 246 6.80 -31.12 -8.15
CA ASP A 246 7.28 -30.29 -7.04
C ASP A 246 8.51 -29.51 -7.49
N GLY A 247 8.66 -28.29 -6.97
CA GLY A 247 9.78 -27.41 -7.27
C GLY A 247 9.83 -26.25 -6.29
N SER A 248 10.36 -25.11 -6.72
CA SER A 248 10.44 -23.89 -5.93
C SER A 248 10.20 -22.63 -6.74
N PHE A 249 9.84 -21.55 -6.04
CA PHE A 249 9.82 -20.19 -6.57
C PHE A 249 10.91 -19.39 -5.88
N GLN A 250 11.75 -18.71 -6.67
CA GLN A 250 12.76 -17.80 -6.17
C GLN A 250 12.23 -16.36 -6.26
N LEU A 251 12.15 -15.69 -5.12
CA LEU A 251 11.91 -14.25 -5.00
C LEU A 251 13.26 -13.55 -4.90
N GLU A 252 13.53 -12.61 -5.80
CA GLU A 252 14.78 -11.85 -5.88
C GLU A 252 14.46 -10.35 -5.82
N ARG A 253 15.04 -9.65 -4.84
CA ARG A 253 14.92 -8.20 -4.72
C ARG A 253 15.92 -7.53 -5.66
N LEU A 254 15.43 -6.63 -6.50
CA LEU A 254 16.20 -5.94 -7.54
C LEU A 254 16.36 -4.45 -7.18
N GLY A 255 17.49 -3.87 -7.58
CA GLY A 255 17.81 -2.46 -7.34
C GLY A 255 18.70 -2.24 -6.12
N GLY A 256 19.23 -1.02 -6.00
CA GLY A 256 20.11 -0.61 -4.90
C GLY A 256 19.36 0.02 -3.73
N ASP A 257 18.33 0.82 -4.02
CA ASP A 257 17.45 1.40 -3.01
C ASP A 257 16.32 0.42 -2.72
N GLN A 258 16.38 -0.17 -1.53
CA GLN A 258 15.49 -1.24 -1.12
C GLN A 258 14.40 -0.74 -0.19
N VAL A 259 13.16 -1.10 -0.47
CA VAL A 259 12.04 -0.89 0.45
C VAL A 259 12.24 -1.79 1.67
N PRO A 260 12.18 -1.29 2.91
CA PRO A 260 12.22 -2.16 4.08
C PRO A 260 11.02 -3.13 4.11
N LEU A 261 11.23 -4.38 3.68
CA LEU A 261 10.20 -5.42 3.58
C LEU A 261 10.47 -6.57 4.55
N SER A 262 9.38 -7.22 4.96
CA SER A 262 9.35 -8.46 5.73
C SER A 262 8.46 -9.48 5.04
N ILE A 263 8.70 -10.75 5.30
CA ILE A 263 7.87 -11.85 4.81
C ILE A 263 7.21 -12.56 5.99
N ARG A 264 5.93 -12.90 5.86
CA ARG A 264 5.23 -13.70 6.86
C ARG A 264 5.70 -15.14 6.77
N VAL A 265 6.26 -15.65 7.86
CA VAL A 265 6.61 -17.06 8.02
C VAL A 265 5.74 -17.63 9.14
N GLU A 266 5.19 -18.82 8.95
CA GLU A 266 4.44 -19.54 9.97
C GLU A 266 5.13 -20.88 10.21
N ASP A 267 5.45 -21.16 11.47
CA ASP A 267 6.03 -22.43 11.87
C ASP A 267 4.93 -23.51 11.92
N GLU A 268 5.13 -24.61 11.19
CA GLU A 268 4.10 -25.64 11.00
C GLU A 268 3.81 -26.45 12.28
N GLU A 269 4.74 -26.50 13.24
CA GLU A 269 4.59 -27.29 14.48
C GLU A 269 3.93 -26.47 15.59
N THR A 270 4.32 -25.20 15.71
CA THR A 270 3.90 -24.30 16.79
C THR A 270 2.78 -23.35 16.38
N HIS A 271 2.53 -23.18 15.09
CA HIS A 271 1.67 -22.14 14.51
C HIS A 271 2.11 -20.71 14.86
N GLU A 272 3.35 -20.52 15.32
CA GLU A 272 3.89 -19.20 15.58
C GLU A 272 4.15 -18.46 14.26
N VAL A 273 3.77 -17.17 14.24
CA VAL A 273 3.92 -16.32 13.05
C VAL A 273 5.07 -15.34 13.25
N GLY A 274 6.08 -15.45 12.40
CA GLY A 274 7.21 -14.55 12.32
C GLY A 274 7.12 -13.57 11.14
N TRP A 275 7.83 -12.45 11.26
CA TRP A 275 8.00 -11.45 10.20
C TRP A 275 9.47 -11.07 10.02
N PRO A 276 10.34 -12.03 9.67
CA PRO A 276 11.74 -11.73 9.35
C PRO A 276 11.84 -10.72 8.19
N ASP A 277 12.96 -9.99 8.14
CA ASP A 277 13.31 -9.17 6.98
C ASP A 277 13.32 -10.05 5.72
N LEU A 278 12.76 -9.53 4.62
CA LEU A 278 12.82 -10.22 3.34
C LEU A 278 14.26 -10.17 2.82
N PRO A 279 14.97 -11.31 2.71
CA PRO A 279 16.33 -11.33 2.20
C PRO A 279 16.38 -10.94 0.73
N ASN A 280 17.59 -10.68 0.21
CA ASN A 280 17.77 -10.34 -1.21
C ASN A 280 17.29 -11.48 -2.14
N VAL A 281 17.42 -12.72 -1.70
CA VAL A 281 16.90 -13.89 -2.38
C VAL A 281 16.19 -14.77 -1.36
N GLU A 282 14.93 -15.08 -1.60
CA GLU A 282 14.10 -15.99 -0.81
C GLU A 282 13.62 -17.13 -1.70
N VAL A 283 13.69 -18.38 -1.21
CA VAL A 283 13.28 -19.57 -1.98
C VAL A 283 12.08 -20.21 -1.28
N LEU A 284 10.95 -20.22 -1.98
CA LEU A 284 9.70 -20.76 -1.48
C LEU A 284 9.45 -22.15 -2.05
N PRO A 285 9.13 -23.15 -1.22
CA PRO A 285 8.72 -24.47 -1.71
C PRO A 285 7.43 -24.33 -2.50
N ALA A 286 7.37 -24.98 -3.66
CA ALA A 286 6.24 -24.92 -4.57
C ALA A 286 5.78 -26.34 -4.92
N PRO A 287 4.90 -26.96 -4.11
CA PRO A 287 4.37 -28.29 -4.41
C PRO A 287 3.50 -28.29 -5.67
N ALA A 288 3.50 -29.40 -6.40
CA ALA A 288 2.76 -29.54 -7.66
C ALA A 288 1.26 -29.25 -7.49
N GLY A 289 0.73 -28.32 -8.29
CA GLY A 289 -0.70 -27.99 -8.32
C GLY A 289 -1.21 -27.29 -7.06
N LYS A 290 -0.33 -26.74 -6.22
CA LYS A 290 -0.70 -26.01 -5.00
C LYS A 290 -0.49 -24.51 -5.15
N ASP A 291 -1.29 -23.78 -4.37
CA ASP A 291 -1.16 -22.34 -4.16
C ASP A 291 -0.15 -22.09 -3.02
N VAL A 292 0.82 -21.23 -3.28
CA VAL A 292 1.81 -20.71 -2.34
C VAL A 292 1.40 -19.28 -2.01
N PHE A 293 1.00 -19.06 -0.76
CA PHE A 293 0.56 -17.75 -0.29
C PHE A 293 1.76 -16.96 0.23
N VAL A 294 2.08 -15.85 -0.43
CA VAL A 294 3.17 -14.97 0.00
C VAL A 294 2.56 -13.71 0.58
N THR A 295 2.83 -13.44 1.86
CA THR A 295 2.42 -12.18 2.50
C THR A 295 3.67 -11.37 2.83
N ILE A 296 3.76 -10.17 2.26
CA ILE A 296 4.85 -9.23 2.48
C ILE A 296 4.33 -8.08 3.35
N GLY A 297 5.14 -7.67 4.32
CA GLY A 297 4.87 -6.54 5.21
C GLY A 297 5.90 -5.43 5.01
N ILE A 298 5.47 -4.17 5.13
CA ILE A 298 6.35 -3.00 4.97
C ILE A 298 6.75 -2.41 6.34
N LYS A 299 8.03 -2.08 6.50
CA LYS A 299 8.60 -1.51 7.73
C LYS A 299 8.79 0.00 7.61
N ARG A 300 7.69 0.76 7.68
CA ARG A 300 7.71 2.24 7.52
C ARG A 300 8.61 2.98 8.49
N ALA A 301 8.81 2.45 9.70
CA ALA A 301 9.74 3.03 10.66
C ALA A 301 11.20 3.08 10.15
N GLN A 302 11.54 2.28 9.13
CA GLN A 302 12.86 2.22 8.51
C GLN A 302 12.94 3.01 7.18
N PHE A 303 11.87 3.74 6.81
CA PHE A 303 11.87 4.53 5.59
C PHE A 303 12.80 5.73 5.71
N ILE A 304 13.63 5.92 4.68
CA ILE A 304 14.53 7.08 4.57
C ILE A 304 13.98 8.19 3.65
N HIS A 305 12.90 7.89 2.93
CA HIS A 305 12.20 8.81 2.03
C HIS A 305 10.68 8.71 2.24
N ASP A 306 9.96 9.77 1.91
CA ASP A 306 8.48 9.81 1.99
C ASP A 306 7.82 8.75 1.09
N ARG A 307 8.52 8.32 0.05
CA ARG A 307 8.16 7.19 -0.80
C ARG A 307 9.41 6.36 -1.06
N MET A 308 9.31 5.06 -0.90
CA MET A 308 10.35 4.10 -1.26
C MET A 308 9.75 3.08 -2.21
N GLU A 309 10.54 2.66 -3.18
CA GLU A 309 10.10 1.83 -4.28
C GLU A 309 11.21 0.82 -4.60
N GLU A 310 10.83 -0.41 -4.91
CA GLU A 310 11.75 -1.45 -5.35
C GLU A 310 11.06 -2.39 -6.34
N MET A 311 11.84 -3.33 -6.88
CA MET A 311 11.30 -4.39 -7.73
C MET A 311 11.61 -5.75 -7.13
N VAL A 312 10.66 -6.68 -7.26
CA VAL A 312 10.83 -8.07 -6.83
C VAL A 312 10.56 -8.97 -8.02
N ALA A 313 11.56 -9.73 -8.44
CA ALA A 313 11.40 -10.76 -9.45
C ALA A 313 11.01 -12.09 -8.80
N VAL A 314 10.04 -12.77 -9.39
CA VAL A 314 9.70 -14.16 -9.09
C VAL A 314 10.12 -15.01 -10.28
N THR A 315 10.97 -16.01 -10.03
CA THR A 315 11.44 -16.95 -11.05
C THR A 315 11.11 -18.38 -10.63
N ASP A 316 10.58 -19.18 -11.54
CA ASP A 316 10.43 -20.62 -11.30
C ASP A 316 11.68 -21.39 -11.78
N GLU A 317 11.83 -22.64 -11.35
CA GLU A 317 12.94 -23.52 -11.78
C GLU A 317 12.93 -23.83 -13.29
N ASN A 318 11.88 -23.40 -13.97
CA ASN A 318 11.50 -23.74 -15.33
C ASN A 318 11.76 -22.57 -16.31
N GLY A 319 12.39 -21.48 -15.82
CA GLY A 319 12.83 -20.33 -16.59
C GLY A 319 11.74 -19.28 -16.86
N GLN A 320 10.55 -19.41 -16.27
CA GLN A 320 9.54 -18.35 -16.27
C GLN A 320 9.91 -17.29 -15.23
N ARG A 321 9.79 -16.00 -15.58
CA ARG A 321 10.14 -14.87 -14.71
C ARG A 321 9.12 -13.75 -14.81
N ILE A 322 8.61 -13.32 -13.66
CA ILE A 322 7.69 -12.18 -13.53
C ILE A 322 8.37 -11.16 -12.62
N VAL A 323 8.34 -9.87 -12.98
CA VAL A 323 8.87 -8.79 -12.14
C VAL A 323 7.71 -7.94 -11.64
N LEU A 324 7.65 -7.74 -10.33
CA LEU A 324 6.65 -6.93 -9.66
C LEU A 324 7.27 -5.63 -9.18
N TYR A 325 6.49 -4.56 -9.34
CA TYR A 325 6.77 -3.29 -8.70
C TYR A 325 6.27 -3.33 -7.26
N VAL A 326 7.09 -2.84 -6.33
CA VAL A 326 6.73 -2.69 -4.92
C VAL A 326 6.95 -1.24 -4.51
N GLY A 327 5.89 -0.56 -4.09
CA GLY A 327 5.92 0.83 -3.69
C GLY A 327 5.35 1.02 -2.29
N GLY A 328 5.90 1.94 -1.52
CA GLY A 328 5.42 2.28 -0.19
C GLY A 328 5.47 3.77 0.06
N ASN A 329 4.44 4.31 0.70
CA ASN A 329 4.46 5.68 1.23
C ASN A 329 4.75 5.65 2.72
N ALA A 330 5.59 6.57 3.20
CA ALA A 330 5.70 6.89 4.61
C ALA A 330 4.33 7.29 5.17
N ALA A 331 4.12 7.05 6.47
CA ALA A 331 2.89 7.46 7.14
C ALA A 331 2.72 8.98 7.02
N LEU A 332 1.46 9.44 6.91
CA LEU A 332 1.15 10.86 6.87
C LEU A 332 1.60 11.51 8.19
N ALA A 333 2.69 12.28 8.14
CA ALA A 333 2.88 13.34 9.11
C ALA A 333 1.77 14.37 8.82
N GLY A 334 0.79 14.51 9.71
CA GLY A 334 -0.26 15.52 9.58
C GLY A 334 0.35 16.90 9.35
N ALA A 335 0.31 17.40 8.11
CA ALA A 335 0.85 18.69 7.75
C ALA A 335 0.01 19.81 8.38
N LEU A 336 0.42 20.31 9.55
CA LEU A 336 0.01 21.60 10.09
C LEU A 336 1.19 22.28 10.78
N SER A 337 1.44 23.53 10.39
CA SER A 337 2.51 24.41 10.84
C SER A 337 2.55 24.58 12.37
N ARG A 338 3.75 24.44 12.96
CA ARG A 338 4.05 24.82 14.36
C ARG A 338 3.76 26.31 14.57
N PRO A 339 2.83 26.71 15.46
CA PRO A 339 2.86 28.06 16.01
C PRO A 339 4.07 28.15 16.96
N ALA A 340 4.94 29.12 16.72
CA ALA A 340 6.08 29.36 17.60
C ALA A 340 5.58 29.86 18.97
N GLY A 341 6.00 29.21 20.07
CA GLY A 341 5.88 29.77 21.43
C GLY A 341 5.26 28.94 22.54
N VAL A 342 5.02 27.63 22.38
CA VAL A 342 4.46 26.79 23.47
C VAL A 342 5.49 25.79 24.00
N THR A 343 5.80 25.89 25.29
CA THR A 343 6.62 24.94 26.06
C THR A 343 5.92 23.58 26.19
N ALA A 344 6.71 22.50 26.09
CA ALA A 344 6.28 21.12 25.90
C ALA A 344 5.22 20.60 26.90
N LYS A 345 4.15 20.02 26.36
CA LYS A 345 3.30 19.00 26.98
C LYS A 345 3.34 17.75 26.08
N ALA A 346 3.30 16.57 26.71
CA ALA A 346 3.05 15.25 26.14
C ALA A 346 3.36 15.09 24.63
N GLY A 347 4.58 14.68 24.28
CA GLY A 347 4.93 14.39 22.89
C GLY A 347 6.41 14.02 22.78
N GLY A 348 6.70 12.79 22.35
CA GLY A 348 8.05 12.31 22.10
C GLY A 348 8.68 13.00 20.87
N ASP A 349 9.76 12.41 20.34
CA ASP A 349 10.62 13.05 19.32
C ASP A 349 9.94 13.34 17.96
N ASN A 350 8.73 12.80 17.70
CA ASN A 350 7.98 13.08 16.47
C ASN A 350 6.43 13.02 16.66
N PRO A 351 5.81 14.01 17.33
CA PRO A 351 4.40 13.95 17.76
C PRO A 351 3.39 13.95 16.60
N VAL A 352 3.78 14.40 15.41
CA VAL A 352 2.92 14.47 14.23
C VAL A 352 2.77 13.10 13.55
N ALA A 353 3.78 12.23 13.63
CA ALA A 353 3.75 10.91 12.99
C ALA A 353 2.67 9.98 13.60
N LEU A 354 2.45 10.09 14.92
CA LEU A 354 1.50 9.27 15.67
C LEU A 354 0.13 9.95 15.88
N ALA A 355 -0.09 11.14 15.31
CA ALA A 355 -1.35 11.85 15.46
C ALA A 355 -2.51 11.13 14.74
N GLY A 356 -3.68 11.12 15.36
CA GLY A 356 -4.85 10.41 14.84
C GLY A 356 -5.72 9.73 15.90
N LEU A 357 -6.70 8.95 15.42
CA LEU A 357 -7.53 8.07 16.24
C LEU A 357 -6.88 6.69 16.33
N TRP A 358 -6.73 6.22 17.56
CA TRP A 358 -6.23 4.90 17.93
C TRP A 358 -7.32 4.12 18.64
N ILE A 359 -7.59 2.92 18.14
CA ILE A 359 -8.60 2.01 18.66
C ILE A 359 -7.88 0.74 19.08
N GLY A 360 -8.10 0.31 20.30
CA GLY A 360 -7.39 -0.84 20.82
C GLY A 360 -8.17 -1.65 21.83
N THR A 361 -7.49 -2.67 22.34
CA THR A 361 -7.98 -3.56 23.38
C THR A 361 -6.93 -3.64 24.48
N VAL A 362 -7.38 -3.51 25.72
CA VAL A 362 -6.65 -3.87 26.93
C VAL A 362 -7.09 -5.28 27.32
N LYS A 363 -6.16 -6.23 27.37
CA LYS A 363 -6.38 -7.60 27.83
C LYS A 363 -5.97 -7.71 29.29
N ILE A 364 -6.91 -7.63 30.21
CA ILE A 364 -6.63 -7.79 31.64
C ILE A 364 -6.47 -9.28 31.93
N ASN A 365 -5.28 -9.69 32.33
CA ASN A 365 -4.96 -11.08 32.64
C ASN A 365 -4.49 -11.28 34.09
N LYS A 366 -4.45 -10.21 34.90
CA LYS A 366 -4.17 -10.27 36.33
C LYS A 366 -5.06 -9.34 37.15
N VAL A 367 -5.51 -9.80 38.32
CA VAL A 367 -6.36 -9.06 39.27
C VAL A 367 -5.92 -9.36 40.71
N SER A 368 -5.94 -8.36 41.60
CA SER A 368 -5.60 -8.56 43.01
C SER A 368 -6.75 -9.16 43.82
N GLU A 369 -6.42 -9.92 44.88
CA GLU A 369 -7.41 -10.49 45.81
C GLU A 369 -7.85 -9.43 46.84
N ALA A 370 -8.67 -8.47 46.39
CA ALA A 370 -9.07 -7.32 47.22
C ALA A 370 -9.81 -7.70 48.52
N GLN A 371 -10.49 -8.85 48.57
CA GLN A 371 -11.11 -9.39 49.79
C GLN A 371 -10.09 -9.64 50.91
N GLN A 372 -8.84 -9.96 50.55
CA GLN A 372 -7.75 -10.20 51.49
C GLN A 372 -6.81 -8.99 51.63
N ALA A 373 -7.25 -7.81 51.14
CA ALA A 373 -6.43 -6.61 51.03
C ALA A 373 -5.12 -6.83 50.23
N GLY A 374 -5.13 -7.76 49.27
CA GLY A 374 -3.98 -8.01 48.40
C GLY A 374 -3.74 -6.85 47.43
N THR A 375 -2.48 -6.42 47.31
CA THR A 375 -2.05 -5.33 46.41
C THR A 375 -1.45 -5.84 45.11
N GLU A 376 -0.96 -7.09 45.08
CA GLU A 376 -0.32 -7.69 43.92
C GLU A 376 -1.34 -8.40 43.00
N PRO A 377 -1.47 -8.00 41.72
CA PRO A 377 -2.32 -8.70 40.76
C PRO A 377 -1.83 -10.13 40.47
N LYS A 378 -2.75 -11.10 40.55
CA LYS A 378 -2.50 -12.53 40.25
C LYS A 378 -3.20 -12.95 38.97
N SER A 379 -2.64 -13.93 38.26
CA SER A 379 -3.18 -14.41 36.98
C SER A 379 -4.61 -14.94 37.11
N VAL A 380 -5.44 -14.63 36.11
CA VAL A 380 -6.81 -15.15 36.00
C VAL A 380 -6.89 -16.27 34.95
N GLY A 381 -7.92 -17.13 35.05
CA GLY A 381 -8.10 -18.26 34.14
C GLY A 381 -8.59 -17.89 32.73
N GLN A 382 -9.19 -16.69 32.57
CA GLN A 382 -9.60 -16.13 31.28
C GLN A 382 -9.38 -14.62 31.31
N THR A 383 -8.94 -14.04 30.19
CA THR A 383 -8.72 -12.60 30.10
C THR A 383 -10.03 -11.83 30.04
N PHE A 384 -10.03 -10.63 30.61
CA PHE A 384 -11.11 -9.67 30.44
C PHE A 384 -10.66 -8.55 29.50
N ASP A 385 -11.29 -8.50 28.33
CA ASP A 385 -10.89 -7.60 27.25
C ASP A 385 -11.74 -6.33 27.26
N GLN A 386 -11.07 -5.17 27.32
CA GLN A 386 -11.70 -3.86 27.33
C GLN A 386 -11.28 -3.06 26.10
N ARG A 387 -12.22 -2.52 25.33
CA ARG A 387 -11.88 -1.59 24.25
C ARG A 387 -11.44 -0.24 24.80
N VAL A 388 -10.36 0.31 24.24
CA VAL A 388 -9.88 1.66 24.54
C VAL A 388 -9.85 2.51 23.26
N LEU A 389 -10.25 3.78 23.37
CA LEU A 389 -10.22 4.76 22.30
C LEU A 389 -9.32 5.92 22.73
N ILE A 390 -8.27 6.19 21.97
CA ILE A 390 -7.31 7.27 22.25
C ILE A 390 -7.20 8.15 21.00
N HIS A 391 -7.36 9.46 21.17
CA HIS A 391 -7.04 10.43 20.12
C HIS A 391 -5.76 11.17 20.46
N VAL A 392 -4.89 11.35 19.48
CA VAL A 392 -3.63 12.09 19.60
C VAL A 392 -3.69 13.26 18.63
N ASN A 393 -3.57 14.48 19.15
CA ASN A 393 -3.58 15.67 18.30
C ASN A 393 -2.21 15.90 17.64
N ALA A 394 -2.11 16.90 16.75
CA ALA A 394 -0.86 17.22 16.05
C ALA A 394 0.28 17.69 16.98
N GLN A 395 -0.02 18.04 18.25
CA GLN A 395 0.97 18.39 19.26
C GLN A 395 1.41 17.19 20.11
N GLY A 396 0.84 16.00 19.90
CA GLY A 396 1.16 14.78 20.66
C GLY A 396 0.29 14.59 21.91
N GLN A 397 -0.61 15.52 22.24
CA GLN A 397 -1.50 15.39 23.40
C GLN A 397 -2.49 14.25 23.14
N ALA A 398 -2.38 13.20 23.96
CA ALA A 398 -3.30 12.08 23.95
C ALA A 398 -4.54 12.35 24.82
N ARG A 399 -5.69 11.87 24.37
CA ARG A 399 -7.00 12.00 25.03
C ARG A 399 -7.75 10.68 24.98
N LEU A 400 -8.30 10.27 26.12
CA LEU A 400 -9.21 9.14 26.23
C LEU A 400 -10.61 9.55 25.76
N LEU A 401 -11.23 8.72 24.93
CA LEU A 401 -12.58 8.94 24.38
C LEU A 401 -13.54 7.81 24.78
N LYS A 402 -14.83 8.13 24.96
CA LYS A 402 -15.88 7.12 25.20
C LYS A 402 -16.51 6.62 23.91
N ASP A 403 -16.76 7.54 23.00
CA ASP A 403 -17.20 7.28 21.65
C ASP A 403 -16.71 8.34 20.68
N VAL A 404 -16.58 7.96 19.42
CA VAL A 404 -16.19 8.84 18.31
C VAL A 404 -16.87 8.36 17.03
N ILE A 405 -17.31 9.30 16.21
CA ILE A 405 -17.94 9.04 14.92
C ILE A 405 -17.04 9.59 13.83
N GLN A 406 -16.60 8.73 12.93
CA GLN A 406 -15.92 9.15 11.71
C GLN A 406 -16.97 9.54 10.67
N MET A 407 -16.84 10.76 10.15
CA MET A 407 -17.72 11.36 9.13
C MET A 407 -16.88 11.91 7.97
N TRP A 408 -17.55 12.35 6.90
CA TRP A 408 -16.94 12.94 5.72
C TRP A 408 -17.36 14.40 5.56
N GLU A 409 -16.40 15.31 5.49
CA GLU A 409 -16.61 16.68 5.06
C GLU A 409 -16.46 16.75 3.54
N ASP A 410 -17.51 17.22 2.87
CA ASP A 410 -17.51 17.34 1.42
C ASP A 410 -16.53 18.42 0.96
N GLY A 411 -15.82 18.13 -0.13
CA GLY A 411 -14.92 19.09 -0.73
C GLY A 411 -15.69 20.25 -1.39
N THR A 412 -15.02 21.38 -1.56
CA THR A 412 -15.56 22.51 -2.32
C THR A 412 -14.98 22.53 -3.72
N MET A 413 -15.77 23.00 -4.68
CA MET A 413 -15.37 23.19 -6.06
C MET A 413 -15.25 24.68 -6.36
N GLN A 414 -14.32 25.04 -7.25
CA GLN A 414 -14.20 26.39 -7.82
C GLN A 414 -14.04 26.30 -9.34
N PRO A 415 -14.44 27.33 -10.10
CA PRO A 415 -14.16 27.38 -11.53
C PRO A 415 -12.65 27.30 -11.81
N SER A 416 -12.27 26.52 -12.83
CA SER A 416 -10.88 26.41 -13.27
C SER A 416 -10.33 27.77 -13.70
N ALA A 417 -9.07 28.04 -13.34
CA ALA A 417 -8.37 29.23 -13.79
C ALA A 417 -7.99 29.19 -15.28
N LEU A 418 -7.98 28.01 -15.89
CA LEU A 418 -7.65 27.78 -17.31
C LEU A 418 -8.90 27.83 -18.19
N ASP A 419 -10.03 27.30 -17.70
CA ASP A 419 -11.33 27.35 -18.37
C ASP A 419 -12.48 27.48 -17.35
N PRO A 420 -13.07 28.68 -17.19
CA PRO A 420 -14.14 28.93 -16.23
C PRO A 420 -15.43 28.10 -16.43
N THR A 421 -15.54 27.33 -17.51
CA THR A 421 -16.67 26.39 -17.74
C THR A 421 -16.50 25.05 -17.03
N TYR A 422 -15.28 24.72 -16.58
CA TYR A 422 -14.98 23.53 -15.78
C TYR A 422 -14.83 23.89 -14.30
N ASN A 423 -15.26 22.99 -13.42
CA ASN A 423 -15.03 23.11 -11.98
C ASN A 423 -13.84 22.22 -11.57
N GLU A 424 -12.88 22.81 -10.88
CA GLU A 424 -11.77 22.12 -10.23
C GLU A 424 -12.02 22.07 -8.71
N VAL A 425 -11.39 21.11 -8.04
CA VAL A 425 -11.47 20.99 -6.58
C VAL A 425 -10.74 22.18 -5.94
N ALA A 426 -11.48 23.01 -5.19
CA ALA A 426 -10.91 24.10 -4.41
C ALA A 426 -10.32 23.57 -3.10
N THR A 427 -11.12 22.78 -2.38
CA THR A 427 -10.70 22.08 -1.16
C THR A 427 -11.13 20.62 -1.30
N PRO A 428 -10.21 19.65 -1.22
CA PRO A 428 -10.59 18.24 -1.27
C PRO A 428 -11.43 17.85 -0.06
N GLY A 429 -12.38 16.94 -0.26
CA GLY A 429 -13.12 16.36 0.85
C GLY A 429 -12.19 15.57 1.78
N ARG A 430 -12.57 15.47 3.04
CA ARG A 430 -11.73 14.83 4.07
C ARG A 430 -12.54 14.13 5.14
N TYR A 431 -11.89 13.18 5.81
CA TYR A 431 -12.44 12.59 7.03
C TYR A 431 -12.39 13.58 8.19
N VAL A 432 -13.44 13.55 9.02
CA VAL A 432 -13.51 14.26 10.30
C VAL A 432 -13.90 13.29 11.42
N LEU A 433 -13.55 13.63 12.65
CA LEU A 433 -13.84 12.84 13.84
C LEU A 433 -14.69 13.66 14.82
N LEU A 434 -15.86 13.13 15.18
CA LEU A 434 -16.82 13.79 16.06
C LEU A 434 -16.99 13.04 17.37
N THR A 435 -16.80 13.74 18.49
CA THR A 435 -17.29 13.32 19.80
C THR A 435 -18.59 14.05 20.15
N ASN A 436 -18.74 15.29 19.64
CA ASN A 436 -19.92 16.12 19.81
C ASN A 436 -21.00 15.77 18.79
N LYS A 437 -22.05 15.09 19.28
CA LYS A 437 -23.15 14.57 18.45
C LYS A 437 -23.99 15.67 17.80
N ASN A 438 -23.93 16.90 18.29
CA ASN A 438 -24.64 18.03 17.69
C ASN A 438 -24.05 18.44 16.32
N LEU A 439 -22.80 18.04 16.04
CA LEU A 439 -22.13 18.37 14.78
C LEU A 439 -22.44 17.36 13.66
N ILE A 440 -23.08 16.23 13.95
CA ILE A 440 -23.33 15.16 12.96
C ILE A 440 -24.07 15.70 11.72
N GLY A 441 -25.01 16.63 11.91
CA GLY A 441 -25.79 17.21 10.82
C GLY A 441 -25.00 18.08 9.84
N LEU A 442 -23.73 18.38 10.12
CA LEU A 442 -22.86 19.19 9.26
C LEU A 442 -22.05 18.36 8.26
N TYR A 443 -22.06 17.02 8.37
CA TYR A 443 -21.19 16.14 7.58
C TYR A 443 -21.97 15.00 6.93
N SER A 444 -21.36 14.43 5.90
CA SER A 444 -21.83 13.28 5.16
C SER A 444 -21.30 11.96 5.77
N GLY A 445 -21.97 10.86 5.48
CA GLY A 445 -21.54 9.53 5.96
C GLY A 445 -20.34 8.97 5.19
N VAL A 446 -19.54 8.13 5.84
CA VAL A 446 -18.32 7.49 5.27
C VAL A 446 -18.56 6.07 4.77
N ALA A 447 -19.71 5.47 5.11
CA ALA A 447 -20.08 4.12 4.71
C ALA A 447 -21.52 4.09 4.17
N GLY A 448 -21.79 3.18 3.22
CA GLY A 448 -23.14 2.95 2.72
C GLY A 448 -23.89 1.91 3.55
N ARG A 449 -25.10 2.24 4.02
CA ARG A 449 -26.02 1.28 4.64
C ARG A 449 -27.44 1.54 4.13
N ASP A 450 -28.05 0.53 3.53
CA ASP A 450 -29.41 0.60 2.96
C ASP A 450 -29.60 1.78 1.98
N GLY A 451 -28.57 2.07 1.17
CA GLY A 451 -28.56 3.17 0.21
C GLY A 451 -28.41 4.58 0.82
N LYS A 452 -28.19 4.69 2.14
CA LYS A 452 -27.91 5.95 2.83
C LYS A 452 -26.46 6.00 3.28
N ALA A 453 -25.81 7.15 3.12
CA ALA A 453 -24.51 7.41 3.70
C ALA A 453 -24.65 7.55 5.23
N VAL A 454 -23.87 6.79 5.98
CA VAL A 454 -23.85 6.80 7.45
C VAL A 454 -22.43 6.95 7.98
N GLY A 455 -22.29 7.58 9.15
CA GLY A 455 -21.03 7.66 9.89
C GLY A 455 -20.62 6.31 10.50
N LEU A 456 -19.32 6.13 10.73
CA LEU A 456 -18.78 4.96 11.42
C LEU A 456 -18.54 5.31 12.89
N ARG A 457 -19.34 4.74 13.80
CA ARG A 457 -19.21 4.98 15.24
C ARG A 457 -18.37 3.90 15.90
N TYR A 458 -17.38 4.34 16.66
CA TYR A 458 -16.62 3.52 17.59
C TYR A 458 -16.98 3.94 19.01
N SER A 459 -17.23 2.97 19.88
CA SER A 459 -17.56 3.22 21.29
C SER A 459 -16.99 2.13 22.17
N THR A 460 -16.81 2.46 23.45
CA THR A 460 -16.46 1.52 24.52
C THR A 460 -17.55 1.49 25.59
N VAL A 461 -17.67 0.34 26.25
CA VAL A 461 -18.50 0.14 27.44
C VAL A 461 -17.65 -0.03 28.70
N ALA A 462 -16.31 0.00 28.54
CA ALA A 462 -15.38 -0.33 29.62
C ALA A 462 -15.31 0.76 30.69
N TYR A 463 -15.63 2.01 30.35
CA TYR A 463 -15.55 3.16 31.25
C TYR A 463 -16.51 4.27 30.82
N ASP A 464 -16.79 5.16 31.77
CA ASP A 464 -17.49 6.43 31.58
C ASP A 464 -16.86 7.49 32.51
N PHE A 465 -17.07 8.76 32.22
CA PHE A 465 -16.57 9.93 32.97
C PHE A 465 -17.52 11.13 32.75
N ASP A 466 -17.24 12.32 33.28
CA ASP A 466 -18.01 13.51 32.87
C ASP A 466 -17.43 14.12 31.58
N GLY A 467 -18.28 14.63 30.69
CA GLY A 467 -17.87 15.18 29.38
C GLY A 467 -17.58 14.15 28.28
N GLU A 468 -16.87 14.57 27.23
CA GLU A 468 -16.63 13.76 26.01
C GLU A 468 -15.21 13.19 25.89
N LEU A 469 -14.23 13.89 26.46
CA LEU A 469 -12.81 13.55 26.40
C LEU A 469 -12.14 13.77 27.75
N LEU A 470 -11.08 13.01 28.01
CA LEU A 470 -10.26 13.13 29.21
C LEU A 470 -8.78 13.14 28.77
N ASP A 471 -8.03 14.17 29.15
CA ASP A 471 -6.62 14.26 28.77
C ASP A 471 -5.79 13.19 29.51
N PHE A 472 -4.80 12.64 28.81
CA PHE A 472 -3.72 11.89 29.44
C PHE A 472 -2.57 12.80 29.86
N ALA A 473 -1.89 12.42 30.94
CA ALA A 473 -0.53 12.87 31.24
C ALA A 473 0.49 11.86 30.68
N GLY A 474 1.68 12.32 30.31
CA GLY A 474 2.79 11.48 29.85
C GLY A 474 3.07 11.57 28.36
N VAL A 475 3.70 10.54 27.77
CA VAL A 475 4.11 10.50 26.36
C VAL A 475 3.45 9.31 25.66
N PHE A 476 2.75 9.57 24.56
CA PHE A 476 2.18 8.54 23.70
C PHE A 476 3.23 8.06 22.70
N GLY A 477 3.38 6.74 22.55
CA GLY A 477 4.29 6.11 21.59
C GLY A 477 5.37 5.24 22.24
N PRO A 478 6.16 4.49 21.44
CA PRO A 478 7.13 3.50 21.92
C PRO A 478 8.10 4.06 22.97
N GLY A 479 8.30 3.32 24.07
CA GLY A 479 9.13 3.76 25.21
C GLY A 479 8.52 4.85 26.10
N GLY A 480 7.34 5.37 25.72
CA GLY A 480 6.57 6.33 26.51
C GLY A 480 5.62 5.66 27.51
N ALA A 481 4.97 6.48 28.32
CA ALA A 481 3.89 6.04 29.20
C ALA A 481 2.80 7.11 29.26
N LEU A 482 1.54 6.68 29.27
CA LEU A 482 0.38 7.53 29.53
C LEU A 482 -0.27 7.17 30.85
N SER A 483 -0.83 8.17 31.52
CA SER A 483 -1.63 7.99 32.73
C SER A 483 -2.81 8.94 32.76
N THR A 484 -3.95 8.46 33.23
CA THR A 484 -5.15 9.29 33.46
C THR A 484 -5.96 8.76 34.62
N THR A 485 -6.81 9.61 35.19
CA THR A 485 -7.68 9.28 36.30
C THR A 485 -9.12 9.51 35.89
N ILE A 486 -9.89 8.43 35.83
CA ILE A 486 -11.32 8.46 35.61
C ILE A 486 -12.00 8.62 36.96
N VAL A 487 -12.87 9.62 37.07
CA VAL A 487 -13.73 9.85 38.24
C VAL A 487 -15.18 9.65 37.82
N VAL A 488 -15.82 8.63 38.38
CA VAL A 488 -17.25 8.42 38.31
C VAL A 488 -17.85 8.98 39.59
N SER A 489 -18.40 10.19 39.50
CA SER A 489 -18.97 10.90 40.64
C SER A 489 -20.21 10.19 41.19
N PRO A 490 -20.58 10.39 42.46
CA PRO A 490 -21.83 9.89 43.05
C PRO A 490 -23.09 10.24 42.24
N THR A 491 -23.06 11.36 41.52
CA THR A 491 -24.19 11.88 40.74
C THR A 491 -24.15 11.49 39.26
N LEU A 492 -23.09 10.84 38.78
CA LEU A 492 -23.00 10.44 37.37
C LEU A 492 -24.05 9.37 37.07
N PRO A 493 -24.90 9.51 36.02
CA PRO A 493 -25.97 8.56 35.74
C PRO A 493 -25.55 7.10 35.52
N THR A 494 -24.27 6.87 35.21
CA THR A 494 -23.66 5.55 34.99
C THR A 494 -22.92 5.01 36.22
N ASN A 495 -22.96 5.71 37.36
CA ASN A 495 -22.41 5.20 38.60
C ASN A 495 -23.14 3.92 39.02
N PRO A 496 -22.43 2.79 39.25
CA PRO A 496 -23.06 1.52 39.57
C PRO A 496 -23.80 1.49 40.91
N PHE A 497 -23.57 2.45 41.80
CA PHE A 497 -24.28 2.59 43.07
C PHE A 497 -25.47 3.56 43.01
N LEU A 498 -25.71 4.22 41.87
CA LEU A 498 -26.80 5.17 41.69
C LEU A 498 -28.00 4.51 41.00
N HIS A 499 -29.09 4.36 41.74
CA HIS A 499 -30.34 3.76 41.29
C HIS A 499 -31.51 4.73 41.51
N ARG A 500 -31.98 5.36 40.43
CA ARG A 500 -33.02 6.41 40.44
C ARG A 500 -34.29 6.09 41.24
N TYR A 501 -34.63 4.81 41.40
CA TYR A 501 -35.89 4.37 42.01
C TYR A 501 -35.69 3.51 43.27
N HIS A 502 -34.46 3.39 43.76
CA HIS A 502 -34.17 2.65 44.98
C HIS A 502 -33.94 3.64 46.13
N PRO A 503 -34.74 3.59 47.22
CA PRO A 503 -34.65 4.56 48.31
C PRO A 503 -33.29 4.75 48.94
N ASP A 504 -32.49 3.68 49.04
CA ASP A 504 -31.17 3.75 49.69
C ASP A 504 -30.01 4.06 48.70
N HIS A 505 -30.33 4.39 47.45
CA HIS A 505 -29.35 4.54 46.38
C HIS A 505 -29.72 5.62 45.34
N ASP A 506 -30.61 6.56 45.67
CA ASP A 506 -31.03 7.62 44.74
C ASP A 506 -30.35 8.97 45.01
N ASN A 507 -29.46 9.00 46.02
CA ASN A 507 -28.81 10.18 46.56
C ASN A 507 -29.79 11.21 47.14
N LYS A 508 -30.85 10.75 47.80
CA LYS A 508 -31.80 11.62 48.47
C LYS A 508 -32.00 11.26 49.93
N ASP A 509 -32.53 12.22 50.68
CA ASP A 509 -32.98 11.97 52.04
C ASP A 509 -34.18 11.02 52.09
N GLU A 510 -34.55 10.59 53.31
CA GLU A 510 -35.70 9.70 53.55
C GLU A 510 -37.04 10.21 53.00
N HIS A 511 -37.13 11.51 52.68
CA HIS A 511 -38.29 12.16 52.08
C HIS A 511 -38.21 12.23 50.55
N PHE A 512 -37.12 11.79 49.92
CA PHE A 512 -36.85 11.83 48.48
C PHE A 512 -36.83 13.25 47.89
N LEU A 513 -36.50 14.26 48.71
CA LEU A 513 -36.57 15.67 48.33
C LEU A 513 -35.22 16.34 48.25
N ASN A 514 -34.37 16.15 49.26
CA ASN A 514 -33.08 16.82 49.35
C ASN A 514 -31.93 15.86 49.03
N TYR A 515 -30.83 16.39 48.50
CA TYR A 515 -29.65 15.58 48.21
C TYR A 515 -29.01 15.05 49.51
N GLN A 516 -28.75 13.75 49.55
CA GLN A 516 -27.96 13.05 50.56
C GLN A 516 -27.07 12.05 49.82
N GLU A 517 -25.76 12.06 50.01
CA GLU A 517 -24.88 11.14 49.28
C GLU A 517 -25.03 9.70 49.80
N GLU A 518 -25.39 8.79 48.89
CA GLU A 518 -25.55 7.35 49.15
C GLU A 518 -24.73 6.51 48.17
N ALA A 519 -24.59 6.98 46.93
CA ALA A 519 -23.76 6.36 45.91
C ALA A 519 -22.28 6.70 46.14
N TYR A 520 -21.42 5.69 46.13
CA TYR A 520 -19.98 5.91 46.31
C TYR A 520 -19.31 6.44 45.05
N GLN A 521 -18.37 7.36 45.22
CA GLN A 521 -17.48 7.77 44.13
C GLN A 521 -16.55 6.62 43.75
N VAL A 522 -16.45 6.32 42.45
CA VAL A 522 -15.48 5.36 41.92
C VAL A 522 -14.35 6.11 41.21
N VAL A 523 -13.11 5.79 41.56
CA VAL A 523 -11.91 6.38 40.94
C VAL A 523 -11.09 5.26 40.32
N ARG A 524 -10.71 5.42 39.05
CA ARG A 524 -9.86 4.49 38.32
C ARG A 524 -8.62 5.22 37.83
N ASN A 525 -7.45 4.82 38.30
CA ASN A 525 -6.19 5.31 37.77
C ASN A 525 -5.67 4.31 36.75
N MET A 526 -5.56 4.73 35.49
CA MET A 526 -5.12 3.89 34.38
C MET A 526 -3.74 4.31 33.93
N GLN A 527 -2.87 3.34 33.69
CA GLN A 527 -1.53 3.56 33.14
C GLN A 527 -1.26 2.62 31.97
N PHE A 528 -0.80 3.20 30.86
CA PHE A 528 -0.39 2.52 29.65
C PHE A 528 1.11 2.74 29.48
N ILE A 529 1.91 1.68 29.54
CA ILE A 529 3.36 1.74 29.36
C ILE A 529 3.68 1.13 28.00
N PHE A 530 4.14 1.95 27.06
CA PHE A 530 4.40 1.52 25.69
C PHE A 530 5.75 0.82 25.59
N THR A 531 5.79 -0.26 24.82
CA THR A 531 7.02 -1.02 24.55
C THR A 531 7.50 -0.79 23.13
N THR A 532 8.82 -0.91 22.92
CA THR A 532 9.44 -0.88 21.58
C THR A 532 9.14 -2.13 20.79
N ASP A 533 8.97 -3.26 21.48
CA ASP A 533 8.67 -4.57 20.92
C ASP A 533 7.27 -5.03 21.33
N ASP A 534 6.66 -5.89 20.53
CA ASP A 534 5.33 -6.44 20.81
C ASP A 534 5.38 -7.40 22.00
N PRO A 535 4.72 -7.10 23.13
CA PRO A 535 4.81 -7.91 24.34
C PRO A 535 4.13 -9.28 24.20
N ASP A 536 3.25 -9.44 23.22
CA ASP A 536 2.58 -10.71 22.92
C ASP A 536 3.34 -11.49 21.81
N ALA A 537 4.43 -10.95 21.24
CA ALA A 537 5.24 -11.62 20.22
C ALA A 537 6.50 -12.29 20.81
N PRO A 538 7.06 -13.32 20.14
CA PRO A 538 8.36 -13.87 20.51
C PRO A 538 9.44 -12.79 20.52
N ALA A 539 10.40 -12.91 21.44
CA ALA A 539 11.48 -11.94 21.59
C ALA A 539 12.27 -11.77 20.27
N GLY A 540 12.43 -10.52 19.81
CA GLY A 540 13.10 -10.19 18.55
C GLY A 540 12.23 -10.23 17.30
N VAL A 541 10.92 -10.51 17.42
CA VAL A 541 9.96 -10.47 16.31
C VAL A 541 9.11 -9.20 16.40
N THR A 542 9.30 -8.27 15.47
CA THR A 542 8.50 -7.05 15.36
C THR A 542 7.47 -7.19 14.24
N GLN A 543 6.17 -7.09 14.56
CA GLN A 543 5.11 -7.14 13.56
C GLN A 543 5.17 -5.91 12.62
N PRO A 544 4.88 -6.05 11.31
CA PRO A 544 4.74 -4.92 10.40
C PRO A 544 3.72 -3.92 10.94
N GLY A 545 4.08 -2.64 10.92
CA GLY A 545 3.27 -1.57 11.49
C GLY A 545 3.47 -1.31 12.99
N TRP A 546 4.16 -2.19 13.73
CA TRP A 546 4.49 -1.94 15.13
C TRP A 546 5.41 -0.72 15.27
N GLY A 547 5.03 0.23 16.13
CA GLY A 547 5.72 1.51 16.28
C GLY A 547 5.17 2.65 15.40
N ASP A 548 4.25 2.37 14.47
CA ASP A 548 3.71 3.36 13.52
C ASP A 548 2.18 3.32 13.41
N SER A 549 1.62 2.22 12.92
CA SER A 549 0.17 2.00 12.76
C SER A 549 -0.40 1.09 13.85
N THR A 550 0.47 0.33 14.53
CA THR A 550 0.17 -0.51 15.68
C THR A 550 1.08 -0.12 16.83
N LEU A 551 0.52 0.00 18.03
CA LEU A 551 1.27 0.26 19.25
C LEU A 551 0.76 -0.64 20.36
N GLY A 552 1.55 -0.85 21.40
CA GLY A 552 1.10 -1.58 22.57
C GLY A 552 2.12 -1.58 23.67
N GLY A 553 1.84 -2.40 24.69
CA GLY A 553 2.68 -2.54 25.85
C GLY A 553 1.91 -3.07 27.05
N THR A 554 2.31 -2.68 28.25
CA THR A 554 1.70 -3.14 29.50
C THR A 554 0.69 -2.16 30.05
N PHE A 555 -0.36 -2.68 30.66
CA PHE A 555 -1.43 -1.91 31.29
C PHE A 555 -1.45 -2.20 32.78
N ASN A 556 -1.58 -1.14 33.59
CA ASN A 556 -1.83 -1.22 35.02
C ASN A 556 -3.00 -0.31 35.40
N GLU A 557 -3.84 -0.77 36.31
CA GLU A 557 -4.94 0.03 36.83
C GLU A 557 -5.18 -0.21 38.32
N SER A 558 -5.54 0.85 39.03
CA SER A 558 -6.04 0.79 40.40
C SER A 558 -7.46 1.35 40.46
N ILE A 559 -8.37 0.65 41.13
CA ILE A 559 -9.77 1.06 41.27
C ILE A 559 -10.14 1.18 42.75
N THR A 560 -10.64 2.34 43.16
CA THR A 560 -11.18 2.61 44.50
C THR A 560 -12.67 2.93 44.42
N GLY A 561 -13.41 2.67 45.51
CA GLY A 561 -14.84 2.98 45.61
C GLY A 561 -15.78 1.85 45.20
N LEU A 562 -15.35 0.91 44.35
CA LEU A 562 -16.14 -0.31 44.04
C LEU A 562 -16.09 -1.35 45.17
N HIS A 563 -15.05 -1.33 45.98
CA HIS A 563 -14.81 -2.27 47.06
C HIS A 563 -14.13 -1.55 48.23
N ARG A 564 -14.22 -2.11 49.44
CA ARG A 564 -13.63 -1.53 50.66
C ARG A 564 -12.10 -1.38 50.59
N ASN A 565 -11.47 -2.30 49.87
CA ASN A 565 -10.04 -2.29 49.54
C ASN A 565 -9.86 -2.01 48.05
N THR A 566 -8.79 -1.31 47.68
CA THR A 566 -8.42 -1.04 46.28
C THR A 566 -8.25 -2.34 45.49
N ILE A 567 -8.78 -2.35 44.26
CA ILE A 567 -8.59 -3.43 43.29
C ILE A 567 -7.46 -3.02 42.36
N PHE A 568 -6.45 -3.87 42.19
CA PHE A 568 -5.37 -3.67 41.22
C PHE A 568 -5.52 -4.66 40.08
N THR A 569 -5.39 -4.19 38.84
CA THR A 569 -5.43 -5.00 37.64
C THR A 569 -4.21 -4.73 36.78
N SER A 570 -3.77 -5.74 36.02
CA SER A 570 -2.72 -5.56 35.02
C SER A 570 -2.90 -6.50 33.83
N GLY A 571 -2.20 -6.18 32.74
CA GLY A 571 -2.30 -6.92 31.48
C GLY A 571 -1.46 -6.31 30.37
N THR A 572 -1.81 -6.63 29.13
CA THR A 572 -1.23 -6.01 27.93
C THR A 572 -2.28 -5.21 27.18
N PHE A 573 -1.86 -4.26 26.37
CA PHE A 573 -2.76 -3.55 25.46
C PHE A 573 -2.16 -3.46 24.07
N ARG A 574 -3.05 -3.38 23.07
CA ARG A 574 -2.68 -3.13 21.67
C ARG A 574 -3.64 -2.12 21.07
N LEU A 575 -3.10 -1.14 20.37
CA LEU A 575 -3.78 -0.06 19.67
C LEU A 575 -3.50 -0.15 18.18
N GLN A 576 -4.52 0.02 17.35
CA GLN A 576 -4.42 0.19 15.91
C GLN A 576 -4.83 1.62 15.56
N ARG A 577 -4.06 2.28 14.69
CA ARG A 577 -4.42 3.59 14.15
C ARG A 577 -5.57 3.43 13.16
N ALA A 578 -6.74 3.92 13.52
CA ALA A 578 -7.96 3.86 12.71
C ALA A 578 -8.13 5.09 11.81
N SER A 579 -7.55 6.23 12.17
CA SER A 579 -7.60 7.46 11.38
C SER A 579 -6.38 8.33 11.65
N THR A 580 -5.94 9.11 10.66
CA THR A 580 -4.84 10.07 10.78
C THR A 580 -5.32 11.48 11.14
N VAL A 581 -6.64 11.69 11.30
CA VAL A 581 -7.24 13.01 11.57
C VAL A 581 -6.81 13.53 12.94
N THR A 582 -6.16 14.69 12.95
CA THR A 582 -5.47 15.24 14.13
C THR A 582 -6.33 16.16 14.98
N VAL A 583 -7.56 16.46 14.56
CA VAL A 583 -8.50 17.39 15.22
C VAL A 583 -9.85 16.70 15.44
N LEU A 584 -10.41 16.85 16.64
CA LEU A 584 -11.76 16.42 16.97
C LEU A 584 -12.73 17.60 16.81
N ASN A 585 -13.97 17.33 16.37
CA ASN A 585 -15.07 18.31 16.31
C ASN A 585 -14.74 19.56 15.48
N GLN A 586 -14.06 19.39 14.34
CA GLN A 586 -13.52 20.48 13.53
C GLN A 586 -14.57 21.29 12.78
#